data_AF-A0A2D7C068-F1
#
_entry.id   AF-A0A2D7C068-F1
#
_cell.length_a   1.000
_cell.length_b   1.000
_cell.length_c   1.000
_cell.angle_alpha   90.00
_cell.angle_beta   90.00
_cell.angle_gamma   90.00
#
_symmetry.space_group_name_H-M   'P 1'
#
loop_
_entity.id
_entity.type
_entity.pdbx_description
1 polymer ?
#
loop_
_entity_poly.entity_id
_entity_poly.type
_entity_poly.pdbx_seq_one_letter_code
_entity_poly.pdbx_strand_id
1 'polypeptide(L)'
;MQYKYGEDKALRELMDYIDGTYGEHYSKNKFQATEFIIDGGHGDGFCIGNIMKYAQRYGNKNGYNRADLMKVLHYAIIQLHVHDINGR
;
A
#
# COMPACT_ATOMS: atom_id res chain seq x y z
N MET A 1 16.13 -12.35 -16.06
CA MET A 1 15.28 -11.54 -16.95
C MET A 1 15.63 -10.08 -16.71
N GLN A 2 15.88 -9.29 -17.75
CA GLN A 2 16.09 -7.84 -17.61
C GLN A 2 14.76 -7.16 -17.94
N TYR A 3 14.10 -6.59 -16.93
CA TYR A 3 12.83 -5.90 -17.12
C TYR A 3 13.07 -4.50 -17.69
N LYS A 4 12.29 -4.13 -18.71
CA LYS A 4 12.53 -2.90 -19.51
C LYS A 4 12.37 -1.62 -18.68
N TYR A 5 11.52 -1.63 -17.66
CA TYR A 5 11.21 -0.48 -16.82
C TYR A 5 11.82 -0.61 -15.42
N GLY A 6 12.66 -1.61 -15.18
CA GLY A 6 13.27 -1.87 -13.87
C GLY A 6 12.26 -2.35 -12.82
N GLU A 7 11.20 -3.03 -13.25
CA GLU A 7 10.12 -3.54 -12.40
C GLU A 7 10.66 -4.43 -11.27
N ASP A 8 11.70 -5.22 -11.53
CA ASP A 8 12.38 -6.03 -10.52
C ASP A 8 12.94 -5.18 -9.37
N LYS A 9 13.50 -4.01 -9.67
CA LYS A 9 14.02 -3.09 -8.65
C LYS A 9 12.88 -2.43 -7.88
N ALA A 10 11.88 -1.93 -8.59
CA ALA A 10 10.71 -1.29 -7.98
C ALA A 10 9.94 -2.26 -7.06
N LEU A 11 9.82 -3.53 -7.45
CA LEU A 11 9.18 -4.57 -6.64
C LEU A 11 10.00 -4.91 -5.39
N ARG A 12 11.33 -4.97 -5.48
CA ARG A 12 12.19 -5.15 -4.30
C ARG A 12 12.06 -4.00 -3.32
N GLU A 13 12.12 -2.76 -3.80
CA GLU A 13 11.94 -1.59 -2.95
C GLU A 13 10.52 -1.51 -2.35
N LEU A 14 9.51 -2.02 -3.06
CA LEU A 14 8.15 -2.14 -2.53
C LEU A 14 8.08 -3.20 -1.42
N MET A 15 8.75 -4.33 -1.60
CA MET A 15 8.87 -5.36 -0.59
C MET A 15 9.57 -4.80 0.67
N ASP A 16 10.73 -4.16 0.51
CA ASP A 16 11.47 -3.56 1.62
C ASP A 16 10.62 -2.51 2.37
N TYR A 17 9.86 -1.69 1.63
CA TYR A 17 8.92 -0.74 2.21
C TYR A 17 7.82 -1.45 3.02
N ILE A 18 7.20 -2.49 2.45
CA ILE A 18 6.18 -3.30 3.13
C ILE A 18 6.76 -3.92 4.39
N ASP A 19 7.90 -4.60 4.31
CA ASP A 19 8.57 -5.21 5.47
C ASP A 19 8.86 -4.17 6.57
N GLY A 20 9.26 -2.96 6.18
CA GLY A 20 9.42 -1.83 7.10
C GLY A 20 8.13 -1.46 7.83
N THR A 21 6.98 -1.44 7.12
CA THR A 21 5.67 -1.26 7.78
C THR A 21 5.38 -2.37 8.78
N TYR A 22 5.86 -3.59 8.55
CA TYR A 22 5.71 -4.66 9.53
C TYR A 22 6.62 -4.44 10.74
N GLY A 23 7.86 -3.98 10.55
CA GLY A 23 8.78 -3.68 11.66
C GLY A 23 8.28 -2.55 12.59
N GLU A 24 7.74 -1.48 12.02
CA GLU A 24 7.23 -0.32 12.78
C GLU A 24 5.88 -0.60 13.44
N HIS A 25 5.00 -1.38 12.80
CA HIS A 25 3.65 -1.65 13.31
C HIS A 25 3.54 -2.91 14.20
N TYR A 26 4.40 -3.92 14.05
CA TYR A 26 4.22 -5.24 14.71
C TYR A 26 5.02 -5.42 16.00
N SER A 27 5.65 -4.37 16.52
CA SER A 27 6.27 -4.42 17.85
C SER A 27 5.19 -4.42 18.95
N LYS A 28 4.89 -5.63 19.46
CA LYS A 28 4.19 -5.95 20.72
C LYS A 28 2.83 -5.22 20.92
N ASN A 29 1.73 -5.92 20.62
CA ASN A 29 0.35 -5.62 21.07
C ASN A 29 -0.44 -4.51 20.35
N LYS A 30 -0.08 -4.12 19.13
CA LYS A 30 -0.89 -3.22 18.30
C LYS A 30 -1.47 -3.94 17.08
N PHE A 31 -2.56 -4.65 17.33
CA PHE A 31 -3.67 -4.85 16.41
C PHE A 31 -3.72 -3.77 15.31
N GLN A 32 -3.53 -4.16 14.04
CA GLN A 32 -3.40 -3.20 12.95
C GLN A 32 -4.75 -2.53 12.69
N ALA A 33 -4.83 -1.20 12.78
CA ALA A 33 -6.03 -0.46 12.40
C ALA A 33 -6.54 -0.87 11.00
N THR A 34 -5.63 -1.19 10.07
CA THR A 34 -5.94 -1.73 8.76
C THR A 34 -6.69 -3.07 8.82
N GLU A 35 -6.25 -4.01 9.65
CA GLU A 35 -6.89 -5.31 9.85
C GLU A 35 -8.31 -5.14 10.38
N PHE A 36 -8.53 -4.31 11.41
CA PHE A 36 -9.88 -4.00 11.91
C PHE A 36 -10.78 -3.36 10.86
N ILE A 37 -10.24 -2.49 10.03
CA ILE A 37 -11.00 -1.82 8.97
C ILE A 37 -11.41 -2.84 7.89
N ILE A 38 -10.51 -3.77 7.54
CA ILE A 38 -10.79 -4.82 6.56
C ILE A 38 -11.80 -5.82 7.12
N ASP A 39 -11.58 -6.34 8.34
CA ASP A 39 -12.47 -7.26 9.04
C ASP A 39 -13.85 -6.64 9.29
N GLY A 40 -13.90 -5.31 9.48
CA GLY A 40 -15.14 -4.54 9.58
C GLY A 40 -15.88 -4.32 8.26
N GLY A 41 -15.41 -4.88 7.14
CA GLY A 41 -16.05 -4.76 5.83
C GLY A 41 -15.82 -3.42 5.12
N HIS A 42 -14.84 -2.62 5.58
CA HIS A 42 -14.55 -1.28 5.04
C HIS A 42 -13.27 -1.24 4.19
N GLY A 43 -12.71 -2.42 3.85
CA GLY A 43 -11.44 -2.56 3.13
C GLY A 43 -11.41 -1.81 1.79
N ASP A 44 -12.45 -1.94 0.96
CA ASP A 44 -12.51 -1.29 -0.36
C ASP A 44 -12.43 0.24 -0.25
N GLY A 45 -13.31 0.83 0.57
CA GLY A 45 -13.35 2.28 0.77
C GLY A 45 -12.04 2.81 1.34
N PHE A 46 -11.44 2.07 2.27
CA PHE A 46 -10.16 2.43 2.88
C PHE A 46 -9.01 2.39 1.87
N CYS A 47 -8.85 1.30 1.12
CA CYS A 47 -7.73 1.15 0.20
C CYS A 47 -7.86 2.09 -1.00
N ILE A 48 -9.03 2.14 -1.65
CA ILE A 48 -9.29 3.05 -2.78
C ILE A 48 -9.16 4.51 -2.34
N GLY A 49 -9.70 4.87 -1.17
CA GLY A 49 -9.57 6.22 -0.63
C GLY A 49 -8.10 6.63 -0.41
N ASN A 50 -7.26 5.72 0.09
CA ASN A 50 -5.83 5.99 0.24
C ASN A 50 -5.10 6.08 -1.11
N ILE A 51 -5.42 5.22 -2.08
CA ILE A 51 -4.89 5.30 -3.44
C ILE A 51 -5.18 6.69 -4.04
N MET A 52 -6.45 7.13 -3.99
CA MET A 52 -6.85 8.45 -4.48
C MET A 52 -6.10 9.58 -3.75
N LYS A 53 -6.02 9.50 -2.42
CA LYS A 53 -5.30 10.49 -1.59
C LYS A 53 -3.84 10.64 -2.01
N TYR A 54 -3.11 9.54 -2.22
CA TYR A 54 -1.68 9.62 -2.57
C TYR A 54 -1.47 9.96 -4.04
N ALA A 55 -2.34 9.51 -4.94
CA ALA A 55 -2.33 9.95 -6.34
C ALA A 55 -2.53 11.48 -6.44
N GLN A 56 -3.47 12.04 -5.69
CA GLN A 56 -3.72 13.49 -5.65
C GLN A 56 -2.60 14.28 -4.97
N ARG A 57 -1.80 13.67 -4.08
CA ARG A 57 -0.66 14.35 -3.44
C ARG A 57 0.54 14.49 -4.36
N TYR A 58 0.75 13.52 -5.26
CA TYR A 58 1.88 13.53 -6.17
C TYR A 58 1.84 14.77 -7.07
N GLY A 59 2.87 15.63 -6.97
CA GLY A 59 2.94 16.91 -7.67
C GLY A 59 2.29 18.09 -6.92
N ASN A 60 1.41 17.82 -5.94
CA ASN A 60 0.69 18.86 -5.20
C ASN A 60 1.23 19.07 -3.78
N LYS A 61 1.74 18.03 -3.12
CA LYS A 61 2.29 18.10 -1.75
C LYS A 61 3.70 17.54 -1.73
N ASN A 62 4.67 18.41 -1.39
CA ASN A 62 6.10 18.11 -1.44
C ASN A 62 6.59 17.76 -2.86
N GLY A 63 5.96 18.33 -3.89
CA GLY A 63 6.30 18.10 -5.30
C GLY A 63 6.06 16.66 -5.75
N TYR A 64 6.88 16.21 -6.70
CA TYR A 64 6.80 14.85 -7.26
C TYR A 64 7.52 13.83 -6.37
N ASN A 65 6.97 13.59 -5.19
CA ASN A 65 7.56 12.69 -4.21
C ASN A 65 7.28 11.22 -4.54
N ARG A 66 8.34 10.44 -4.80
CA ARG A 66 8.26 8.99 -5.06
C ARG A 66 7.57 8.22 -3.92
N ALA A 67 7.66 8.71 -2.68
CA ALA A 67 7.00 8.08 -1.54
C ALA A 67 5.46 8.09 -1.63
N ASP A 68 4.85 8.99 -2.40
CA ASP A 68 3.41 8.95 -2.65
C ASP A 68 3.07 7.81 -3.61
N LEU A 69 3.89 7.58 -4.66
CA LEU A 69 3.71 6.46 -5.60
C LEU A 69 3.90 5.09 -4.91
N MET A 70 4.89 4.97 -4.01
CA MET A 70 5.07 3.73 -3.21
C MET A 70 3.85 3.43 -2.34
N LYS A 71 3.20 4.45 -1.80
CA LYS A 71 1.96 4.27 -1.03
C LYS A 71 0.78 3.87 -1.92
N VAL A 72 0.67 4.43 -3.13
CA VAL A 72 -0.32 3.96 -4.10
C VAL A 72 -0.17 2.47 -4.36
N LEU A 73 1.06 1.99 -4.63
CA LEU A 73 1.34 0.58 -4.85
C LEU A 73 1.03 -0.28 -3.61
N HIS A 74 1.43 0.18 -2.43
CA HIS A 74 1.16 -0.52 -1.17
C HIS A 74 -0.35 -0.74 -0.94
N TYR A 75 -1.17 0.31 -1.06
CA TYR A 75 -2.62 0.17 -0.89
C TYR A 75 -3.28 -0.62 -2.03
N ALA A 76 -2.70 -0.61 -3.24
CA ALA A 76 -3.16 -1.48 -4.33
C ALA A 76 -2.92 -2.97 -4.01
N ILE A 77 -1.78 -3.33 -3.42
CA ILE A 77 -1.51 -4.69 -2.97
C ILE A 77 -2.50 -5.13 -1.88
N ILE A 78 -2.81 -4.25 -0.92
CA ILE A 78 -3.84 -4.55 0.09
C ILE A 78 -5.22 -4.70 -0.55
N GLN A 79 -5.56 -3.85 -1.53
CA GLN A 79 -6.83 -3.96 -2.25
C GLN A 79 -6.95 -5.28 -3.03
N LEU A 80 -5.86 -5.81 -3.60
CA LEU A 80 -5.85 -7.14 -4.22
C LEU A 80 -6.23 -8.21 -3.18
N HIS A 81 -5.64 -8.16 -1.99
CA HIS A 81 -6.01 -9.07 -0.92
C HIS A 81 -7.48 -8.94 -0.50
N VAL A 82 -8.01 -7.71 -0.38
CA VAL A 82 -9.43 -7.47 -0.09
C VAL A 82 -10.33 -7.99 -1.21
N HIS A 83 -9.92 -7.87 -2.46
CA HIS A 83 -10.64 -8.41 -3.61
C HIS A 83 -10.73 -9.94 -3.55
N ASP A 84 -9.60 -10.61 -3.32
CA ASP A 84 -9.51 -12.06 -3.21
C ASP A 84 -10.32 -12.61 -2.03
N ILE A 85 -10.25 -11.96 -0.85
CA ILE A 85 -11.05 -12.34 0.34
C ILE A 85 -12.55 -12.24 0.05
N ASN A 86 -12.96 -11.24 -0.72
CA ASN A 86 -14.36 -11.03 -1.08
C ASN A 86 -14.83 -11.91 -2.26
N GLY A 87 -13.95 -12.73 -2.84
CA GLY A 87 -14.28 -13.62 -3.95
C GLY A 87 -14.74 -12.90 -5.21
N ARG A 88 -14.17 -11.73 -5.51
CA ARG A 88 -14.44 -10.96 -6.73
C ARG A 88 -13.32 -11.09 -7.74
#